data_AF-A0A931KPE5-F1
#
_entry.id   AF-A0A931KPE5-F1
#
_cell.length_a   1.000
_cell.length_b   1.000
_cell.length_c   1.000
_cell.angle_alpha   90.00
_cell.angle_beta   90.00
_cell.angle_gamma   90.00
#
_symmetry.space_group_name_H-M   'P 1'
#
loop_
_entity.id
_entity.type
_entity.pdbx_description
1 polymer ?
#
loop_
_entity_poly.entity_id
_entity_poly.type
_entity_poly.pdbx_seq_one_letter_code
_entity_poly.pdbx_strand_id
1 'polypeptide(L)'
;MNASILSAFQKEFSSASHIEWNAEKDYARVIFVYNNSRVAAYYNYDGVLLGTARNITFSQLPLSLIKELSVRNLATAFYDITEVTKNDITNYYMTVEKKNKKFLVCASASGSMEIIKKIKE
;
A
#
# COMPACT_ATOMS: atom_id res chain seq x y z
N MET A 1 -11.68 -19.27 -9.07
CA MET A 1 -11.11 -17.95 -9.44
C MET A 1 -11.52 -17.64 -10.87
N ASN A 2 -11.88 -16.39 -11.18
CA ASN A 2 -12.24 -15.97 -12.53
C ASN A 2 -11.01 -16.04 -13.47
N ALA A 3 -11.18 -16.57 -14.69
CA ALA A 3 -10.10 -16.77 -15.65
C ALA A 3 -9.45 -15.46 -16.12
N SER A 4 -10.22 -14.37 -16.26
CA SER A 4 -9.71 -13.04 -16.61
C SER A 4 -8.75 -12.51 -15.56
N ILE A 5 -9.10 -12.68 -14.28
CA ILE A 5 -8.25 -12.27 -13.15
C ILE A 5 -6.96 -13.10 -13.12
N LEU A 6 -7.06 -14.41 -13.30
CA LEU A 6 -5.90 -15.29 -13.32
C LEU A 6 -4.92 -14.90 -14.44
N SER A 7 -5.44 -14.66 -15.65
CA SER A 7 -4.62 -14.26 -16.79
C SER A 7 -3.96 -12.89 -16.59
N ALA A 8 -4.72 -11.90 -16.09
CA ALA A 8 -4.19 -10.58 -15.78
C ALA A 8 -3.06 -10.65 -14.73
N PHE A 9 -3.30 -11.37 -13.64
CA PHE A 9 -2.31 -11.56 -12.58
C PHE A 9 -1.03 -12.24 -13.08
N GLN A 10 -1.14 -13.33 -13.83
CA GLN A 10 0.03 -14.05 -14.36
C GLN A 10 0.84 -13.22 -15.35
N LYS A 11 0.18 -12.35 -16.13
CA LYS A 11 0.85 -11.43 -17.05
C LYS A 11 1.66 -10.37 -16.31
N GLU A 12 1.11 -9.83 -15.23
CA GLU A 12 1.71 -8.71 -14.51
C GLU A 12 2.74 -9.14 -13.45
N PHE A 13 2.48 -10.27 -12.78
CA PHE A 13 3.28 -10.79 -11.67
C PHE A 13 3.80 -12.21 -11.97
N SER A 14 4.45 -12.39 -13.12
CA SER A 14 4.87 -13.70 -13.63
C SER A 14 5.86 -14.45 -12.73
N SER A 15 6.62 -13.75 -11.88
CA SER A 15 7.54 -14.33 -10.90
C SER A 15 6.95 -14.44 -9.47
N ALA A 16 5.64 -14.23 -9.32
CA ALA A 16 4.97 -14.34 -8.02
C ALA A 16 5.04 -15.76 -7.46
N SER A 17 5.15 -15.86 -6.14
CA SER A 17 5.10 -17.12 -5.38
C SER A 17 4.17 -16.98 -4.18
N HIS A 18 3.86 -18.09 -3.51
CA HIS A 18 3.03 -18.10 -2.29
C HIS A 18 1.69 -17.35 -2.48
N ILE A 19 0.96 -17.72 -3.54
CA ILE A 19 -0.22 -17.00 -4.00
C ILE A 19 -1.47 -17.49 -3.23
N GLU A 20 -2.15 -16.56 -2.58
CA GLU A 20 -3.41 -16.75 -1.85
C GLU A 20 -4.50 -15.88 -2.48
N TRP A 21 -5.63 -16.50 -2.80
CA TRP A 21 -6.74 -15.83 -3.46
C TRP A 21 -7.93 -15.67 -2.52
N ASN A 22 -8.48 -14.46 -2.45
CA ASN A 22 -9.66 -14.13 -1.66
C ASN A 22 -10.69 -13.43 -2.55
N ALA A 23 -11.92 -13.95 -2.60
CA ALA A 23 -13.02 -13.32 -3.32
C ALA A 23 -13.86 -12.51 -2.33
N GLU A 24 -13.99 -11.21 -2.58
CA GLU A 24 -14.82 -10.29 -1.80
C GLU A 24 -16.06 -9.90 -2.61
N LYS A 25 -17.05 -9.29 -1.98
CA LYS A 25 -18.32 -8.96 -2.66
C LYS A 25 -18.13 -8.18 -3.97
N ASP A 26 -17.22 -7.19 -3.98
CA ASP A 26 -17.07 -6.24 -5.09
C ASP A 26 -15.73 -6.35 -5.82
N TYR A 27 -14.80 -7.17 -5.33
CA TYR A 27 -13.45 -7.32 -5.90
C TYR A 27 -12.83 -8.68 -5.55
N ALA A 28 -11.77 -9.06 -6.24
CA ALA A 28 -10.89 -10.15 -5.85
C ALA A 28 -9.58 -9.58 -5.29
N ARG A 29 -9.10 -10.16 -4.19
CA ARG A 29 -7.82 -9.83 -3.57
C ARG A 29 -6.86 -11.00 -3.71
N VAL A 30 -5.66 -10.72 -4.21
CA VAL A 30 -4.59 -11.70 -4.39
C VAL A 30 -3.43 -11.30 -3.48
N ILE A 31 -3.05 -12.18 -2.56
CA ILE A 31 -1.88 -11.97 -1.70
C ILE A 31 -0.77 -12.88 -2.20
N PHE A 32 0.44 -12.36 -2.37
CA PHE A 32 1.54 -13.12 -2.96
C PHE A 32 2.88 -12.53 -2.53
N VAL A 33 3.95 -13.28 -2.75
CA VAL A 33 5.33 -12.81 -2.63
C VAL A 33 5.85 -12.45 -4.01
N TYR A 34 6.34 -11.21 -4.16
CA TYR A 34 6.94 -10.68 -5.38
C TYR A 34 8.15 -9.82 -5.02
N ASN A 35 9.31 -10.08 -5.64
CA ASN A 35 10.59 -9.43 -5.29
C ASN A 35 10.84 -9.40 -3.77
N ASN A 36 10.68 -10.56 -3.11
CA ASN A 36 10.83 -10.75 -1.67
C ASN A 36 9.92 -9.87 -0.78
N SER A 37 8.88 -9.27 -1.36
CA SER A 37 7.87 -8.47 -0.64
C SER A 37 6.52 -9.16 -0.68
N ARG A 38 5.79 -9.13 0.44
CA ARG A 38 4.39 -9.56 0.48
C ARG A 38 3.51 -8.44 -0.08
N VAL A 39 2.79 -8.72 -1.16
CA VAL A 39 1.96 -7.76 -1.89
C VAL A 39 0.52 -8.23 -1.90
N ALA A 40 -0.42 -7.29 -1.83
CA ALA A 40 -1.82 -7.51 -2.14
C ALA A 40 -2.17 -6.79 -3.44
N ALA A 41 -2.71 -7.50 -4.42
CA ALA A 41 -3.30 -6.91 -5.63
C ALA A 41 -4.83 -7.04 -5.56
N TYR A 42 -5.52 -6.03 -6.06
CA TYR A 42 -6.98 -5.95 -6.05
C TYR A 42 -7.49 -5.86 -7.48
N TYR A 43 -8.39 -6.75 -7.87
CA TYR A 43 -8.97 -6.80 -9.22
C TYR A 43 -10.48 -6.66 -9.16
N ASN A 44 -11.10 -6.04 -10.17
CA ASN A 44 -12.53 -6.23 -10.39
C ASN A 44 -12.80 -7.59 -11.06
N TYR A 45 -14.07 -7.93 -11.24
CA TYR A 45 -14.46 -9.21 -11.85
C TYR A 45 -14.23 -9.30 -13.37
N ASP A 46 -13.85 -8.20 -14.03
CA ASP A 46 -13.45 -8.18 -15.43
C ASP A 46 -11.94 -8.45 -15.62
N GLY A 47 -11.18 -8.61 -14.52
CA GLY A 47 -9.73 -8.79 -14.56
C GLY A 47 -8.93 -7.49 -14.63
N VAL A 48 -9.56 -6.34 -14.40
CA VAL A 48 -8.88 -5.04 -14.33
C VAL A 48 -8.23 -4.88 -12.96
N LEU A 49 -6.93 -4.56 -12.94
CA LEU A 49 -6.22 -4.22 -11.72
C LEU A 49 -6.71 -2.87 -11.19
N LEU A 50 -7.27 -2.88 -9.98
CA LEU A 50 -7.74 -1.69 -9.26
C LEU A 50 -6.62 -1.02 -8.46
N GLY A 51 -5.60 -1.79 -8.07
CA GLY A 51 -4.42 -1.30 -7.38
C GLY A 51 -3.67 -2.38 -6.61
N THR A 52 -2.57 -1.97 -6.02
CA THR A 52 -1.72 -2.81 -5.17
C THR A 52 -1.47 -2.16 -3.82
N ALA A 53 -1.19 -2.98 -2.82
CA ALA A 53 -0.76 -2.53 -1.50
C ALA A 53 0.34 -3.45 -0.96
N ARG A 54 1.34 -2.87 -0.31
CA ARG A 54 2.35 -3.63 0.45
C ARG A 54 2.80 -2.88 1.69
N ASN A 55 3.11 -3.63 2.74
CA ASN A 55 3.76 -3.06 3.91
C ASN A 55 5.23 -2.82 3.60
N ILE A 56 5.73 -1.66 4.00
CA ILE A 56 7.12 -1.27 3.81
C ILE A 56 7.70 -0.72 5.11
N THR A 57 9.02 -0.60 5.18
CA THR A 57 9.72 0.09 6.26
C THR A 57 9.95 1.56 5.90
N PHE A 58 10.27 2.37 6.91
CA PHE A 58 10.60 3.78 6.70
C PHE A 58 11.74 3.98 5.68
N SER A 59 12.73 3.09 5.68
CA SER A 59 13.87 3.15 4.74
C SER A 59 13.50 2.83 3.30
N GLN A 60 12.32 2.29 3.05
CA GLN A 60 11.80 2.00 1.71
C GLN A 60 10.94 3.13 1.14
N LEU A 61 10.69 4.19 1.92
CA LEU A 61 10.01 5.39 1.42
C LEU A 61 10.87 6.11 0.35
N PRO A 62 10.25 6.90 -0.54
CA PRO A 62 10.98 7.79 -1.43
C PRO A 62 11.90 8.73 -0.66
N LEU A 63 13.11 8.94 -1.18
CA LEU A 63 14.10 9.80 -0.55
C LEU A 63 13.57 11.23 -0.29
N SER A 64 12.75 11.75 -1.20
CA SER A 64 12.07 13.05 -1.03
C SER A 64 11.15 13.08 0.19
N LEU A 65 10.35 12.03 0.39
CA LEU A 65 9.48 11.91 1.55
C LEU A 65 10.29 11.73 2.84
N ILE A 66 11.34 10.90 2.83
CA ILE A 66 12.24 10.75 3.98
C ILE A 66 12.86 12.10 4.39
N LYS A 67 13.34 12.89 3.42
CA LYS A 67 13.89 14.23 3.67
C LYS A 67 12.85 15.17 4.26
N GLU A 68 11.64 15.20 3.70
CA GLU A 68 10.56 16.07 4.19
C GLU A 68 10.17 15.73 5.63
N LEU A 69 10.03 14.44 5.95
CA LEU A 69 9.74 13.97 7.31
C LEU A 69 10.87 14.32 8.28
N SER A 70 12.12 14.27 7.82
CA SER A 70 13.29 14.62 8.64
C SER A 70 13.34 16.12 8.94
N VAL A 71 13.13 16.97 7.93
CA VAL A 71 13.05 18.45 8.08
C VAL A 71 11.95 18.85 9.07
N ARG A 72 10.83 18.11 9.08
CA ARG A 72 9.72 18.33 10.04
C ARG A 72 9.96 17.72 11.42
N ASN A 73 11.11 17.07 11.67
CA ASN A 73 11.40 16.29 12.89
C ASN A 73 10.36 15.20 13.19
N LEU A 74 9.87 14.51 12.14
CA LEU A 74 8.85 13.46 12.24
C LEU A 74 9.35 12.07 11.82
N ALA A 75 10.64 11.90 11.51
CA ALA A 75 11.19 10.65 10.98
C ALA A 75 10.93 9.43 11.88
N THR A 76 10.88 9.61 13.21
CA THR A 76 10.62 8.55 14.18
C THR A 76 9.16 8.45 14.62
N ALA A 77 8.28 9.32 14.12
CA ALA A 77 6.89 9.42 14.57
C ALA A 77 5.95 8.46 13.81
N PHE A 78 6.36 7.98 12.64
CA PHE A 78 5.53 7.17 11.75
C PHE A 78 5.87 5.68 11.85
N TYR A 79 4.83 4.84 11.88
CA TYR A 79 4.92 3.38 11.83
C TYR A 79 3.73 2.81 11.05
N ASP A 80 3.73 1.49 10.82
CA ASP A 80 2.69 0.79 10.05
C ASP A 80 2.48 1.44 8.66
N ILE A 81 3.54 1.40 7.86
CA ILE A 81 3.61 2.09 6.56
C ILE A 81 3.12 1.14 5.48
N THR A 82 2.05 1.52 4.81
CA THR A 82 1.52 0.83 3.63
C THR A 82 1.74 1.69 2.40
N GLU A 83 2.51 1.18 1.43
CA GLU A 83 2.55 1.73 0.08
C GLU A 83 1.32 1.24 -0.67
N VAL A 84 0.56 2.16 -1.26
CA VAL A 84 -0.63 1.87 -2.05
C VAL A 84 -0.51 2.54 -3.41
N THR A 85 -0.65 1.75 -4.47
CA THR A 85 -0.66 2.25 -5.85
C THR A 85 -2.03 2.04 -6.47
N LYS A 86 -2.63 3.12 -6.97
CA LYS A 86 -3.93 3.12 -7.64
C LYS A 86 -3.88 4.11 -8.81
N ASN A 87 -4.30 3.69 -10.00
CA ASN A 87 -4.26 4.51 -11.22
C ASN A 87 -2.88 5.17 -11.44
N ASP A 88 -1.81 4.39 -11.31
CA ASP A 88 -0.40 4.84 -11.41
C ASP A 88 0.03 5.92 -10.40
N ILE A 89 -0.81 6.22 -9.40
CA ILE A 89 -0.48 7.12 -8.30
C ILE A 89 -0.14 6.29 -7.07
N THR A 90 1.09 6.42 -6.60
CA THR A 90 1.57 5.80 -5.35
C THR A 90 1.46 6.79 -4.19
N ASN A 91 0.76 6.37 -3.15
CA ASN A 91 0.66 7.08 -1.88
C ASN A 91 1.09 6.17 -0.72
N TYR A 92 1.51 6.80 0.38
CA TYR A 92 2.01 6.13 1.57
C TYR A 92 1.07 6.42 2.72
N TYR A 93 0.41 5.37 3.21
CA TYR A 93 -0.46 5.43 4.37
C TYR A 93 0.35 5.05 5.60
N MET A 94 0.37 5.92 6.59
CA MET A 94 1.23 5.76 7.77
C MET A 94 0.44 6.10 9.02
N THR A 95 0.67 5.37 10.10
CA THR A 95 0.14 5.71 11.41
C THR A 95 1.11 6.63 12.15
N VAL A 96 0.58 7.69 12.75
CA VAL A 96 1.33 8.57 13.67
C VAL A 96 0.58 8.69 14.99
N GLU A 97 1.34 8.71 16.09
CA GLU A 97 0.80 8.95 17.41
C GLU A 97 1.16 10.35 17.91
N LYS A 98 0.14 11.12 18.30
CA LYS A 98 0.30 12.47 18.83
C LYS A 98 -0.64 12.71 20.00
N LYS A 99 -0.09 13.03 21.17
CA LYS A 99 -0.87 13.27 22.41
C LYS A 99 -1.80 12.07 22.73
N ASN A 100 -1.26 10.86 22.70
CA ASN A 100 -1.99 9.58 22.92
C ASN A 100 -3.20 9.41 21.99
N LYS A 101 -3.12 9.93 20.76
CA LYS A 101 -4.13 9.74 19.72
C LYS A 101 -3.43 9.27 18.46
N LYS A 102 -3.97 8.22 17.85
CA LYS A 102 -3.47 7.67 16.60
C LYS A 102 -4.19 8.31 15.41
N PHE A 103 -3.43 8.64 14.38
CA PHE A 103 -3.92 9.24 13.15
C PHE A 103 -3.38 8.45 11.96
N LEU A 104 -4.24 8.21 10.98
CA LEU A 104 -3.84 7.73 9.67
C LEU A 104 -3.51 8.94 8.80
N VAL A 105 -2.29 8.99 8.28
CA VAL A 105 -1.80 10.04 7.39
C VAL A 105 -1.56 9.43 6.02
N CYS A 106 -1.98 10.14 4.97
CA CYS A 106 -1.62 9.82 3.59
C CYS A 106 -0.53 10.80 3.16
N ALA A 107 0.52 10.29 2.54
CA ALA A 107 1.61 11.07 1.99
C ALA A 107 1.85 10.76 0.52
N SER A 108 2.14 11.77 -0.29
CA SER A 108 2.67 11.58 -1.64
C SER A 108 4.18 11.29 -1.59
N ALA A 109 4.73 10.80 -2.71
CA ALA A 109 6.18 10.66 -2.84
C ALA A 109 6.95 11.99 -2.69
N SER A 110 6.32 13.13 -2.99
CA SER A 110 6.91 14.46 -2.87
C SER A 110 6.85 15.06 -1.46
N GLY A 111 6.19 14.40 -0.50
CA GLY A 111 6.08 14.90 0.88
C GLY A 111 4.83 15.70 1.19
N SER A 112 3.89 15.84 0.24
CA SER A 112 2.56 16.37 0.56
C SER A 112 1.84 15.38 1.48
N MET A 113 1.24 15.87 2.57
CA MET A 113 0.64 15.03 3.60
C MET A 113 -0.73 15.54 4.03
N GLU A 114 -1.65 14.61 4.28
CA GLU A 114 -2.97 14.89 4.83
C GLU A 114 -3.35 13.89 5.92
N ILE A 115 -4.07 14.36 6.95
CA ILE A 115 -4.67 13.47 7.94
C ILE A 115 -5.95 12.90 7.33
N ILE A 116 -5.99 11.59 7.10
CA ILE A 116 -7.15 10.90 6.56
C ILE A 116 -8.21 10.71 7.64
N LYS A 117 -7.81 10.21 8.81
CA LYS A 117 -8.72 10.01 9.93
C LYS A 117 -7.98 9.89 11.25
N LYS A 118 -8.71 10.19 12.33
CA LYS A 118 -8.34 9.73 13.68
C LYS A 118 -8.73 8.26 13.80
N ILE A 119 -7.80 7.43 14.27
CA ILE A 119 -8.07 6.02 14.58
C ILE A 119 -8.76 6.00 15.95
N LYS A 120 -9.96 5.42 16.02
CA LYS A 120 -10.64 5.15 17.30
C LYS A 120 -9.99 3.89 17.89
N GLU A 121 -9.67 3.97 19.18
CA GLU A 121 -9.33 2.81 20.00
C GLU A 121 -10.54 1.90 20.18
#